data_AF-A0A7S2AKI1-F1
#
_entry.id   AF-A0A7S2AKI1-F1
#
_cell.length_a   1.000
_cell.length_b   1.000
_cell.length_c   1.000
_cell.angle_alpha   90.00
_cell.angle_beta   90.00
_cell.angle_gamma   90.00
#
_symmetry.space_group_name_H-M   'P 1'
#
loop_
_entity.id
_entity.type
_entity.pdbx_description
1 polymer ?
#
loop_
_entity_poly.entity_id
_entity_poly.type
_entity_poly.pdbx_seq_one_letter_code
_entity_poly.pdbx_strand_id
1 'polypeptide(L)'
;GIFFAAFVSAMYYLGVLQGVVRFVALVLRWGMGTSLVESVSASGNIFLGMTEAPMLVRPFLASATLSEIHCIMTGGFATIAGGVLAAYIAMGIRPEQLIGASAMSAPAALMISKIVWPDAAKDEDYSEGLSDRDPSNLESGGIA
;
A
#
# COMPACT_ATOMS: atom_id res chain seq x y z
N GLY A 1 17.63 13.79 -15.19
CA GLY A 1 18.29 12.78 -14.35
C GLY A 1 18.45 13.27 -12.93
N ILE A 2 19.46 14.13 -12.67
CA ILE A 2 19.86 14.55 -11.31
C ILE A 2 18.86 15.49 -10.62
N PHE A 3 18.25 16.45 -11.34
CA PHE A 3 17.28 17.36 -10.74
C PHE A 3 16.00 16.65 -10.24
N PHE A 4 15.47 15.72 -11.02
CA PHE A 4 14.29 14.94 -10.63
C PHE A 4 14.61 13.90 -9.55
N ALA A 5 15.77 13.22 -9.63
CA ALA A 5 16.20 12.31 -8.57
C ALA A 5 16.40 13.04 -7.23
N ALA A 6 16.99 14.23 -7.24
CA ALA A 6 17.11 15.08 -6.07
C ALA A 6 15.73 15.58 -5.56
N PHE A 7 14.81 15.93 -6.47
CA PHE A 7 13.45 16.34 -6.13
C PHE A 7 12.65 15.20 -5.46
N VAL A 8 12.69 13.99 -6.00
CA VAL A 8 12.03 12.81 -5.41
C VAL A 8 12.65 12.46 -4.05
N SER A 9 13.98 12.52 -3.94
CA SER A 9 14.67 12.31 -2.66
C SER A 9 14.29 13.37 -1.62
N ALA A 10 14.16 14.63 -2.03
CA ALA A 10 13.66 15.70 -1.15
C ALA A 10 12.20 15.46 -0.74
N MET A 11 11.31 15.07 -1.65
CA MET A 11 9.92 14.74 -1.32
C MET A 11 9.78 13.53 -0.39
N TYR A 12 10.70 12.56 -0.49
CA TYR A 12 10.81 11.46 0.46
C TYR A 12 11.17 11.99 1.85
N TYR A 13 12.18 12.86 1.94
CA TYR A 13 12.62 13.45 3.21
C TYR A 13 11.57 14.37 3.85
N LEU A 14 10.79 15.10 3.04
CA LEU A 14 9.72 15.99 3.50
C LEU A 14 8.44 15.24 3.92
N GLY A 15 8.36 13.91 3.79
CA GLY A 15 7.18 13.13 4.18
C GLY A 15 5.97 13.25 3.24
N VAL A 16 6.09 14.00 2.14
CA VAL A 16 4.99 14.17 1.18
C VAL A 16 4.60 12.85 0.53
N LEU A 17 5.57 11.96 0.34
CA LEU A 17 5.34 10.62 -0.19
C LEU A 17 4.36 9.80 0.66
N GLN A 18 4.41 9.96 1.99
CA GLN A 18 3.48 9.28 2.91
C GLN A 18 2.05 9.82 2.75
N GLY A 19 1.91 11.12 2.47
CA GLY A 19 0.63 11.73 2.11
C GLY A 19 0.07 11.18 0.80
N VAL A 20 0.93 11.02 -0.22
CA VAL A 20 0.55 10.42 -1.51
C VAL A 20 0.11 8.97 -1.33
N VAL A 21 0.83 8.17 -0.53
CA VAL A 21 0.43 6.78 -0.21
C VAL A 21 -0.96 6.74 0.38
N ARG A 22 -1.25 7.56 1.40
CA ARG A 22 -2.56 7.64 2.03
C ARG A 22 -3.65 8.04 1.03
N PHE A 23 -3.36 9.01 0.16
CA PHE A 23 -4.28 9.42 -0.89
C PHE A 23 -4.56 8.28 -1.87
N VAL A 24 -3.54 7.57 -2.33
CA VAL A 24 -3.69 6.41 -3.23
C VAL A 24 -4.46 5.28 -2.54
N ALA A 25 -4.19 5.00 -1.26
CA ALA A 25 -4.95 4.02 -0.49
C ALA A 25 -6.45 4.35 -0.44
N LEU A 26 -6.77 5.64 -0.26
CA LEU A 26 -8.14 6.16 -0.26
C LEU A 26 -8.80 6.01 -1.63
N VAL A 27 -8.08 6.34 -2.71
CA VAL A 27 -8.56 6.18 -4.09
C VAL A 27 -8.79 4.72 -4.43
N LEU A 28 -7.89 3.82 -4.04
CA LEU A 28 -8.05 2.38 -4.26
C LEU A 28 -9.25 1.81 -3.49
N ARG A 29 -9.39 2.18 -2.21
CA ARG A 29 -10.56 1.81 -1.39
C ARG A 29 -11.86 2.31 -2.01
N TRP A 30 -11.89 3.57 -2.43
CA TRP A 30 -13.10 4.17 -3.00
C TRP A 30 -13.43 3.62 -4.39
N GLY A 31 -12.43 3.38 -5.23
CA GLY A 31 -12.61 2.91 -6.60
C GLY A 31 -12.89 1.42 -6.73
N MET A 32 -12.35 0.59 -5.83
CA MET A 32 -12.48 -0.87 -5.91
C MET A 32 -13.34 -1.48 -4.80
N GLY A 33 -13.76 -0.70 -3.80
CA GLY A 33 -14.52 -1.22 -2.66
C GLY A 33 -13.75 -2.21 -1.78
N THR A 34 -12.41 -2.20 -1.88
CA THR A 34 -11.52 -3.15 -1.21
C THR A 34 -11.39 -2.87 0.28
N SER A 35 -11.02 -3.89 1.05
CA SER A 35 -10.76 -3.75 2.48
C SER A 35 -9.64 -2.73 2.75
N LEU A 36 -9.71 -2.10 3.93
CA LEU A 36 -8.74 -1.09 4.35
C LEU A 36 -7.33 -1.70 4.48
N VAL A 37 -7.26 -2.98 4.87
CA VAL A 37 -6.02 -3.77 4.98
C VAL A 37 -5.35 -3.92 3.62
N GLU A 38 -6.11 -4.29 2.59
CA GLU A 38 -5.61 -4.52 1.23
C GLU A 38 -5.15 -3.21 0.59
N SER A 39 -5.95 -2.16 0.74
CA SER A 39 -5.74 -0.86 0.12
C SER A 39 -4.51 -0.16 0.72
N VAL A 40 -4.33 -0.27 2.04
CA VAL A 40 -3.14 0.23 2.74
C VAL A 40 -1.90 -0.60 2.38
N SER A 41 -2.03 -1.92 2.28
CA SER A 41 -0.91 -2.76 1.87
C SER A 41 -0.49 -2.51 0.41
N ALA A 42 -1.44 -2.41 -0.52
CA ALA A 42 -1.17 -2.18 -1.93
C ALA A 42 -0.59 -0.78 -2.20
N SER A 43 -1.08 0.25 -1.53
CA SER A 43 -0.48 1.59 -1.61
C SER A 43 0.90 1.64 -0.96
N GLY A 44 1.11 0.94 0.15
CA GLY A 44 2.41 0.76 0.78
C GLY A 44 3.41 0.10 -0.16
N ASN A 45 3.00 -0.95 -0.87
CA ASN A 45 3.80 -1.70 -1.85
C ASN A 45 4.32 -0.84 -3.02
N ILE A 46 3.75 0.34 -3.29
CA ILE A 46 4.27 1.26 -4.33
C ILE A 46 5.68 1.78 -3.97
N PHE A 47 5.98 1.88 -2.69
CA PHE A 47 7.22 2.47 -2.17
C PHE A 47 8.02 1.53 -1.27
N LEU A 48 7.31 0.71 -0.50
CA LEU A 48 7.86 -0.27 0.43
C LEU A 48 7.92 -1.64 -0.24
N GLY A 49 8.92 -2.45 0.12
CA GLY A 49 9.06 -3.80 -0.43
C GLY A 49 8.08 -4.82 0.17
N MET A 50 8.08 -6.03 -0.39
CA MET A 50 7.23 -7.16 0.03
C MET A 50 7.34 -7.53 1.52
N THR A 51 8.45 -7.19 2.19
CA THR A 51 8.67 -7.44 3.62
C THR A 51 8.25 -6.26 4.51
N GLU A 52 8.16 -5.06 3.94
CA GLU A 52 7.92 -3.81 4.67
C GLU A 52 6.46 -3.40 4.62
N ALA A 53 5.77 -3.60 3.49
CA ALA A 53 4.35 -3.29 3.39
C ALA A 53 3.44 -4.14 4.32
N PRO A 54 3.70 -5.44 4.55
CA PRO A 54 2.93 -6.21 5.53
C PRO A 54 3.13 -5.74 6.97
N MET A 55 4.23 -5.03 7.28
CA MET A 55 4.42 -4.45 8.61
C MET A 55 3.42 -3.33 8.91
N LEU A 56 2.97 -2.58 7.89
CA LEU A 56 1.96 -1.53 8.05
C LEU A 56 0.60 -2.11 8.46
N VAL A 57 0.33 -3.35 8.08
CA VAL A 57 -0.95 -4.03 8.31
C VAL A 57 -0.84 -5.19 9.30
N ARG A 58 0.31 -5.34 9.96
CA ARG A 58 0.61 -6.41 10.93
C ARG A 58 -0.51 -6.70 11.95
N PRO A 59 -1.11 -5.72 12.63
CA PRO A 59 -2.17 -6.00 13.60
C PRO A 59 -3.44 -6.58 12.96
N PHE A 60 -3.64 -6.33 11.66
CA PHE A 60 -4.79 -6.83 10.91
C PHE A 60 -4.53 -8.16 10.20
N LEU A 61 -3.26 -8.55 10.01
CA LEU A 61 -2.91 -9.84 9.39
C LEU A 61 -3.45 -11.05 10.15
N ALA A 62 -3.56 -10.95 11.48
CA ALA A 62 -4.06 -12.05 12.32
C ALA A 62 -5.55 -12.34 12.10
N SER A 63 -6.32 -11.36 11.63
CA SER A 63 -7.75 -11.47 11.35
C SER A 63 -8.09 -11.32 9.86
N ALA A 64 -7.07 -11.24 9.00
CA ALA A 64 -7.25 -11.10 7.56
C ALA A 64 -7.73 -12.40 6.92
N THR A 65 -8.63 -12.27 5.95
CA THR A 65 -9.10 -13.40 5.15
C THR A 65 -8.05 -13.90 4.18
N LEU A 66 -8.26 -15.11 3.65
CA LEU A 66 -7.39 -15.66 2.62
C LEU A 66 -7.31 -14.78 1.36
N SER A 67 -8.41 -14.10 0.98
CA SER A 67 -8.37 -13.13 -0.13
C SER A 67 -7.49 -11.93 0.19
N GLU A 68 -7.64 -11.36 1.39
CA GLU A 68 -6.82 -10.23 1.85
C GLU A 68 -5.33 -10.59 1.90
N ILE A 69 -4.99 -11.77 2.43
CA ILE A 69 -3.60 -12.26 2.46
C ILE A 69 -3.07 -12.49 1.04
N HIS A 70 -3.85 -13.13 0.17
CA HIS A 70 -3.46 -13.35 -1.22
C HIS A 70 -3.19 -12.03 -1.95
N CYS A 71 -4.00 -11.02 -1.67
CA CYS A 71 -3.88 -9.68 -2.21
C CYS A 71 -2.61 -8.96 -1.73
N ILE A 72 -2.32 -9.03 -0.43
CA ILE A 72 -1.09 -8.47 0.17
C ILE A 72 0.16 -9.09 -0.47
N MET A 73 0.17 -10.41 -0.63
CA MET A 73 1.30 -11.11 -1.24
C MET A 73 1.44 -10.78 -2.73
N THR A 74 0.35 -10.84 -3.49
CA THR A 74 0.34 -10.52 -4.93
C THR A 74 0.80 -9.09 -5.18
N GLY A 75 0.31 -8.13 -4.37
CA GLY A 75 0.76 -6.74 -4.42
C GLY A 75 2.26 -6.58 -4.20
N GLY A 76 2.84 -7.32 -3.25
CA GLY A 76 4.27 -7.24 -2.94
C GLY A 76 5.17 -7.83 -4.03
N PHE A 77 4.68 -8.82 -4.79
CA PHE A 77 5.40 -9.38 -5.94
C PHE A 77 5.23 -8.55 -7.23
N ALA A 78 4.13 -7.82 -7.36
CA ALA A 78 3.82 -7.04 -8.55
C ALA A 78 4.53 -5.67 -8.58
N THR A 79 5.00 -5.18 -7.43
CA THR A 79 5.67 -3.89 -7.30
C THR A 79 7.17 -4.03 -7.04
N ILE A 80 7.89 -2.92 -7.24
CA ILE A 80 9.34 -2.84 -7.01
C ILE A 80 9.58 -2.01 -5.75
N ALA A 81 10.34 -2.55 -4.80
CA ALA A 81 10.70 -1.84 -3.57
C ALA A 81 11.50 -0.56 -3.86
N GLY A 82 11.33 0.48 -3.04
CA GLY A 82 12.02 1.77 -3.19
C GLY A 82 13.55 1.67 -3.25
N GLY A 83 14.15 0.68 -2.58
CA GLY A 83 15.59 0.42 -2.66
C GLY A 83 16.03 -0.03 -4.06
N VAL A 84 15.25 -0.89 -4.72
CA VAL A 84 15.52 -1.36 -6.08
C VAL A 84 15.19 -0.27 -7.11
N LEU A 85 14.15 0.53 -6.85
CA LEU A 85 13.84 1.74 -7.62
C LEU A 85 15.05 2.70 -7.66
N ALA A 86 15.67 2.98 -6.52
CA ALA A 86 16.86 3.82 -6.43
C ALA A 86 18.05 3.25 -7.20
N ALA A 87 18.24 1.92 -7.16
CA ALA A 87 19.26 1.24 -7.95
C ALA A 87 19.03 1.40 -9.47
N TYR A 88 17.79 1.26 -9.94
CA TYR A 88 17.45 1.48 -11.36
C TYR A 88 17.65 2.92 -11.82
N ILE A 89 17.39 3.89 -10.95
CA ILE A 89 17.68 5.30 -11.22
C ILE A 89 19.20 5.51 -11.34
N ALA A 90 19.99 4.87 -10.48
CA ALA A 90 21.46 4.91 -10.55
C ALA A 90 22.00 4.24 -11.83
N MET A 91 21.30 3.25 -12.38
CA MET A 91 21.60 2.65 -13.69
C MET A 91 21.22 3.55 -14.89
N GLY A 92 20.67 4.74 -14.66
CA GLY A 92 20.32 5.72 -15.69
C GLY A 92 18.90 5.60 -16.23
N ILE A 93 18.04 4.77 -15.62
CA ILE A 93 16.63 4.68 -16.00
C ILE A 93 15.89 5.93 -15.53
N ARG A 94 15.01 6.44 -16.39
CA ARG A 94 14.20 7.62 -16.11
C ARG A 94 13.27 7.39 -14.91
N PRO A 95 13.43 8.13 -13.80
CA PRO A 95 12.63 7.95 -12.60
C PRO A 95 11.14 8.22 -12.82
N GLU A 96 10.78 9.07 -13.79
CA GLU A 96 9.39 9.37 -14.14
C GLU A 96 8.65 8.11 -14.62
N GLN A 97 9.34 7.24 -15.38
CA GLN A 97 8.75 6.00 -15.89
C GLN A 97 8.62 4.95 -14.80
N LEU A 98 9.59 4.88 -13.89
CA LEU A 98 9.59 3.90 -12.82
C LEU A 98 8.52 4.20 -11.75
N ILE A 99 8.36 5.47 -11.38
CA ILE A 99 7.33 5.89 -10.43
C ILE A 99 5.94 5.66 -11.03
N GLY A 100 5.73 6.00 -12.31
CA GLY A 100 4.47 5.74 -13.00
C GLY A 100 4.14 4.25 -13.09
N ALA A 101 5.13 3.41 -13.42
CA ALA A 101 4.95 1.96 -13.46
C ALA A 101 4.60 1.38 -12.08
N SER A 102 5.31 1.80 -11.01
CA SER A 102 5.03 1.33 -9.64
C SER A 102 3.62 1.74 -9.19
N ALA A 103 3.22 2.98 -9.46
CA ALA A 103 1.90 3.48 -9.12
C ALA A 103 0.78 2.71 -9.85
N MET A 104 1.01 2.30 -11.10
CA MET A 104 0.05 1.49 -11.87
C MET A 104 0.01 0.02 -11.43
N SER A 105 1.14 -0.53 -10.95
CA SER A 105 1.21 -1.91 -10.45
C SER A 105 0.27 -2.15 -9.26
N ALA A 106 0.08 -1.17 -8.37
CA ALA A 106 -0.82 -1.33 -7.22
C ALA A 106 -2.28 -1.66 -7.59
N PRO A 107 -3.01 -0.82 -8.38
CA PRO A 107 -4.37 -1.16 -8.81
C PRO A 107 -4.41 -2.40 -9.71
N ALA A 108 -3.41 -2.61 -10.58
CA ALA A 108 -3.36 -3.79 -11.43
C ALA A 108 -3.23 -5.09 -10.62
N ALA A 109 -2.38 -5.09 -9.59
CA ALA A 109 -2.19 -6.23 -8.70
C ALA A 109 -3.45 -6.52 -7.86
N LEU A 110 -4.12 -5.46 -7.36
CA LEU A 110 -5.40 -5.61 -6.68
C LEU A 110 -6.44 -6.25 -7.60
N MET A 111 -6.57 -5.77 -8.84
CA MET A 111 -7.55 -6.31 -9.79
C MET A 111 -7.27 -7.78 -10.12
N ILE A 112 -6.02 -8.11 -10.45
CA ILE A 112 -5.63 -9.50 -10.77
C ILE A 112 -5.87 -10.39 -9.55
N SER A 113 -5.52 -9.93 -8.35
CA SER A 113 -5.72 -10.71 -7.13
C SER A 113 -7.20 -11.00 -6.88
N LYS A 114 -8.09 -10.03 -7.08
CA LYS A 114 -9.54 -10.23 -6.90
C LYS A 114 -10.19 -11.05 -8.02
N ILE A 115 -9.63 -11.05 -9.22
CA ILE A 115 -10.05 -11.97 -10.30
C ILE A 115 -9.68 -13.41 -9.96
N VAL A 116 -8.48 -13.63 -9.42
CA VAL A 116 -7.96 -14.97 -9.09
C VAL A 116 -8.58 -15.52 -7.80
N TRP A 117 -8.69 -14.68 -6.76
CA TRP A 117 -9.23 -15.04 -5.47
C TRP A 117 -10.19 -13.93 -4.98
N PRO A 118 -11.45 -13.94 -5.45
CA PRO A 118 -12.43 -12.95 -5.04
C PRO A 118 -12.70 -13.04 -3.53
N ASP A 119 -13.15 -11.93 -2.95
CA ASP A 119 -13.67 -11.98 -1.58
C ASP A 119 -14.90 -12.88 -1.55
N ALA A 120 -14.95 -13.78 -0.57
CA ALA A 120 -16.21 -14.42 -0.23
C ALA A 120 -17.20 -13.32 0.18
N ALA A 121 -18.46 -13.42 -0.26
CA ALA A 121 -19.51 -12.47 0.12
C ALA A 121 -19.54 -12.33 1.65
N LYS A 122 -19.01 -11.20 2.13
CA LYS A 122 -19.16 -10.77 3.51
C LYS A 122 -20.38 -9.85 3.53
N ASP A 123 -21.38 -10.25 4.30
CA ASP A 123 -22.52 -9.39 4.62
C ASP A 123 -22.02 -8.02 5.12
N GLU A 124 -22.78 -6.99 4.78
CA GLU A 124 -22.40 -5.57 4.64
C GLU A 124 -21.90 -4.83 5.91
N ASP A 125 -21.56 -5.51 7.00
CA ASP A 125 -21.50 -4.89 8.33
C ASP A 125 -20.12 -4.88 9.02
N TYR A 126 -19.03 -5.10 8.26
CA TYR A 126 -17.66 -4.96 8.79
C TYR A 126 -17.06 -3.56 8.56
N SER A 127 -17.78 -2.67 7.87
CA SER A 127 -17.29 -1.31 7.57
C SER A 127 -17.46 -0.33 8.74
N GLU A 128 -18.45 -0.54 9.63
CA GLU A 128 -18.67 0.32 10.80
C GLU A 128 -17.71 0.01 11.97
N GLY A 129 -17.29 -1.24 12.14
CA GLY A 129 -16.40 -1.64 13.26
C GLY A 129 -14.94 -1.15 13.16
N LEU A 130 -14.56 -0.45 12.09
CA LEU A 130 -13.22 0.10 11.88
C LEU A 130 -13.19 1.65 11.96
N SER A 131 -14.35 2.33 11.95
CA SER A 131 -14.44 3.76 12.29
C SER A 131 -14.02 4.02 13.75
N ASP A 132 -14.20 3.04 14.63
CA ASP A 132 -13.81 3.11 16.05
C ASP A 132 -12.37 2.66 16.34
N ARG A 133 -11.58 2.28 15.32
CA ARG A 133 -10.21 1.77 15.49
C ARG A 133 -9.13 2.67 14.89
N ASP A 134 -9.41 3.97 14.89
CA ASP A 134 -8.43 5.03 14.65
C ASP A 134 -7.27 4.90 15.67
N PRO A 135 -5.99 4.87 15.24
CA PRO A 135 -4.85 4.93 16.16
C PRO A 135 -4.85 6.14 17.10
N SER A 136 -5.64 7.19 16.85
CA SER A 136 -5.87 8.27 17.81
C SER A 136 -6.59 7.84 19.11
N ASN A 137 -7.19 6.65 19.16
CA ASN A 137 -7.85 6.11 20.34
C ASN A 137 -7.02 5.05 21.09
N LEU A 138 -5.89 4.60 20.53
CA LEU A 138 -4.97 3.65 21.19
C LEU A 138 -4.00 4.34 22.16
N GLU A 139 -3.94 5.67 22.19
CA GLU A 139 -3.14 6.45 23.16
C GLU A 139 -3.89 6.77 24.46
N SER A 140 -5.19 6.45 24.59
CA SER A 140 -5.95 6.66 25.85
C SER A 140 -6.15 5.40 26.70
N GLY A 141 -5.71 4.23 26.21
CA GLY A 141 -5.91 2.92 26.86
C GLY A 141 -4.71 2.44 27.67
N GLY A 142 -4.38 3.17 28.75
CA GLY A 142 -3.73 2.67 29.97
C GLY A 142 -2.57 1.68 29.86
N ILE A 143 -1.35 2.20 30.06
CA ILE A 143 -0.31 1.43 30.74
C ILE A 143 -0.73 1.35 32.22
N ALA A 144 -1.29 0.21 32.63
CA ALA A 144 -1.40 -0.21 34.03
C ALA A 144 -1.29 -1.74 34.08
#